data_AF-A0A3A4RMM1-F1
#
_entry.id   AF-A0A3A4RMM1-F1
#
_cell.length_a   1.000
_cell.length_b   1.000
_cell.length_c   1.000
_cell.angle_alpha   90.00
_cell.angle_beta   90.00
_cell.angle_gamma   90.00
#
_symmetry.space_group_name_H-M   'P 1'
#
loop_
_entity.id
_entity.type
_entity.pdbx_description
1 polymer ?
#
loop_
_entity_poly.entity_id
_entity_poly.type
_entity_poly.pdbx_seq_one_letter_code
_entity_poly.pdbx_strand_id
1 'polypeptide(L)'
;MTYCVAVKLNAGMVFLSDSRTNAGLDQISTFRKMIVYEKPGDRFMCLLSAGNLSVSQSVREILQVEQLQDVDGGEPITIWNAKSMFDAARVLGSAVRHVYERDGDSLQRAGVEFNVSMIFGGQVQGEGMRLFQVYSAGNFIEATTETPFFQVGESKYGKPVLDRVIAPETPLDEAAKCVLVSMDSTLKSNLSVGLPLDLVVYEANQLQSDKITCIDNDNPYFRMLHNTWGQKLRDVFDSIEDPTWDDAHTDVPLLSNSPRNQPLKKITNAREKLI
;
A
#
# COMPACT_ATOMS: atom_id res chain seq x y z
N MET A 1 2.96 -10.99 5.84
CA MET A 1 4.31 -10.93 5.25
C MET A 1 4.28 -10.27 3.88
N THR A 2 3.88 -9.01 3.81
CA THR A 2 3.81 -8.23 2.56
C THR A 2 3.54 -6.77 2.92
N TYR A 3 4.13 -5.82 2.22
CA TYR A 3 3.64 -4.45 2.16
C TYR A 3 3.72 -3.92 0.73
N CYS A 4 2.58 -3.44 0.22
CA CYS A 4 2.51 -2.72 -1.05
C CYS A 4 1.73 -1.41 -0.86
N VAL A 5 2.12 -0.38 -1.61
CA VAL A 5 1.47 0.93 -1.62
C VAL A 5 1.42 1.47 -3.04
N ALA A 6 0.32 2.13 -3.38
CA ALA A 6 0.25 2.95 -4.58
C ALA A 6 -0.40 4.29 -4.26
N VAL A 7 0.10 5.33 -4.92
CA VAL A 7 -0.35 6.72 -4.77
C VAL A 7 -0.77 7.25 -6.14
N LYS A 8 -1.93 7.89 -6.22
CA LYS A 8 -2.47 8.61 -7.38
C LYS A 8 -2.45 10.11 -7.09
N LEU A 9 -1.79 10.85 -7.98
CA LEU A 9 -1.59 12.29 -7.89
C LEU A 9 -2.09 12.94 -9.19
N ASN A 10 -2.16 14.27 -9.21
CA ASN A 10 -2.44 15.00 -10.44
C ASN A 10 -1.34 14.78 -11.50
N ALA A 11 -0.08 14.67 -11.06
CA ALA A 11 1.08 14.50 -11.93
C ALA A 11 1.28 13.08 -12.45
N GLY A 12 0.70 12.06 -11.82
CA GLY A 12 0.96 10.67 -12.16
C GLY A 12 0.60 9.68 -11.06
N MET A 13 1.24 8.52 -11.08
CA MET A 13 1.14 7.50 -10.04
C MET A 13 2.51 6.99 -9.58
N VAL A 14 2.58 6.54 -8.34
CA VAL A 14 3.76 5.88 -7.77
C VAL A 14 3.34 4.55 -7.16
N PHE A 15 4.05 3.48 -7.48
CA PHE A 15 3.80 2.13 -6.99
C PHE A 15 5.05 1.59 -6.31
N LEU A 16 4.91 0.98 -5.14
CA LEU A 16 6.01 0.35 -4.42
C LEU A 16 5.54 -0.96 -3.79
N SER A 17 6.31 -2.03 -3.94
CA SER A 17 6.06 -3.31 -3.28
C SER A 17 7.33 -3.92 -2.73
N ASP A 18 7.25 -4.50 -1.53
CA ASP A 18 8.28 -5.40 -1.01
C ASP A 18 8.22 -6.78 -1.68
N SER A 19 9.18 -7.65 -1.42
CA SER A 19 9.27 -8.98 -2.06
C SER A 19 9.34 -10.16 -1.09
N ARG A 20 9.57 -9.91 0.20
CA ARG A 20 9.55 -10.98 1.21
C ARG A 20 8.17 -11.61 1.32
N THR A 21 8.10 -12.92 1.18
CA THR A 21 6.82 -13.65 1.13
C THR A 21 6.92 -14.93 1.93
N ASN A 22 5.83 -15.27 2.63
CA ASN A 22 5.67 -16.58 3.26
C ASN A 22 5.12 -17.58 2.25
N ALA A 23 5.90 -18.61 1.92
CA ALA A 23 5.51 -19.69 1.01
C ALA A 23 5.11 -20.98 1.76
N GLY A 24 5.15 -21.01 3.10
CA GLY A 24 4.84 -22.18 3.91
C GLY A 24 5.50 -22.12 5.29
N LEU A 25 5.27 -23.14 6.13
CA LEU A 25 5.93 -23.23 7.43
C LEU A 25 7.46 -23.18 7.24
N ASP A 26 8.10 -22.17 7.85
CA ASP A 26 9.54 -21.88 7.76
C ASP A 26 10.09 -21.60 6.35
N GLN A 27 9.24 -21.29 5.38
CA GLN A 27 9.64 -20.96 4.00
C GLN A 27 9.43 -19.47 3.71
N ILE A 28 10.40 -18.65 4.10
CA ILE A 28 10.44 -17.23 3.75
C ILE A 28 11.34 -17.05 2.53
N SER A 29 10.75 -16.59 1.43
CA SER A 29 11.40 -16.44 0.13
C SER A 29 11.10 -15.08 -0.50
N THR A 30 11.78 -14.80 -1.61
CA THR A 30 11.62 -13.56 -2.38
C THR A 30 10.75 -13.80 -3.60
N PHE A 31 9.62 -13.11 -3.70
CA PHE A 31 8.71 -13.16 -4.86
C PHE A 31 8.28 -11.75 -5.25
N ARG A 32 8.24 -11.46 -6.55
CA ARG A 32 7.77 -10.15 -7.05
C ARG A 32 6.28 -9.96 -6.78
N LYS A 33 5.96 -8.83 -6.16
CA LYS A 33 4.58 -8.47 -5.79
C LYS A 33 3.94 -7.44 -6.73
N MET A 34 4.69 -7.00 -7.73
CA MET A 34 4.29 -6.03 -8.74
C MET A 34 4.36 -6.63 -10.14
N ILE A 35 3.38 -6.30 -10.99
CA ILE A 35 3.36 -6.62 -12.43
C ILE A 35 2.91 -5.38 -13.19
N VAL A 36 3.57 -5.09 -14.31
CA VAL A 36 3.19 -4.03 -15.25
C VAL A 36 2.62 -4.66 -16.52
N TYR A 37 1.44 -4.20 -16.93
CA TYR A 37 0.81 -4.50 -18.21
C TYR A 37 0.82 -3.21 -19.05
N GLU A 38 1.55 -3.24 -20.15
CA GLU A 38 1.78 -2.04 -20.96
C GLU A 38 1.57 -2.33 -22.44
N LYS A 39 0.92 -1.39 -23.11
CA LYS A 39 0.87 -1.30 -24.57
C LYS A 39 1.11 0.17 -24.92
N PRO A 40 2.35 0.54 -25.28
CA PRO A 40 2.73 1.93 -25.55
C PRO A 40 1.75 2.66 -26.47
N GLY A 41 1.36 3.86 -26.07
CA GLY A 41 0.39 4.69 -26.79
C GLY A 41 -1.08 4.30 -26.59
N ASP A 42 -1.37 3.20 -25.88
CA ASP A 42 -2.73 2.70 -25.64
C ASP A 42 -3.05 2.56 -24.14
N ARG A 43 -2.20 1.89 -23.35
CA ARG A 43 -2.44 1.70 -21.91
C ARG A 43 -1.18 1.42 -21.11
N PHE A 44 -1.19 1.88 -19.86
CA PHE A 44 -0.29 1.45 -18.79
C PHE A 44 -1.12 1.01 -17.59
N MET A 45 -0.84 -0.17 -17.04
CA MET A 45 -1.49 -0.69 -15.83
C MET A 45 -0.48 -1.39 -14.94
N CYS A 46 -0.60 -1.19 -13.63
CA CYS A 46 0.26 -1.79 -12.63
C CYS A 46 -0.58 -2.50 -11.57
N LEU A 47 -0.22 -3.75 -11.27
CA LEU A 47 -0.89 -4.62 -10.32
C LEU A 47 0.06 -4.95 -9.16
N LEU A 48 -0.35 -4.63 -7.94
CA LEU A 48 0.31 -5.02 -6.69
C LEU A 48 -0.53 -6.08 -5.98
N SER A 49 0.10 -7.06 -5.35
CA SER A 49 -0.61 -8.15 -4.66
C SER A 49 -0.10 -8.41 -3.26
N ALA A 50 -1.02 -8.66 -2.33
CA ALA A 50 -0.78 -9.17 -0.99
C ALA A 50 -1.76 -10.31 -0.66
N GLY A 51 -1.44 -11.05 0.41
CA GLY A 51 -2.24 -12.18 0.87
C GLY A 51 -1.56 -13.52 0.59
N ASN A 52 -2.37 -14.53 0.30
CA ASN A 52 -1.88 -15.88 0.01
C ASN A 52 -1.15 -15.91 -1.35
N LEU A 53 0.10 -16.40 -1.36
CA LEU A 53 0.95 -16.42 -2.55
C LEU A 53 0.34 -17.24 -3.69
N SER A 54 -0.16 -18.46 -3.41
CA SER A 54 -0.71 -19.33 -4.47
C SER A 54 -1.97 -18.75 -5.10
N VAL A 55 -2.81 -18.11 -4.28
CA VAL A 55 -4.01 -17.39 -4.74
C VAL A 55 -3.60 -16.21 -5.61
N SER A 56 -2.69 -15.34 -5.12
CA SER A 56 -2.25 -14.15 -5.85
C SER A 56 -1.60 -14.49 -7.19
N GLN A 57 -0.78 -15.55 -7.26
CA GLN A 57 -0.18 -16.04 -8.50
C GLN A 57 -1.24 -16.58 -9.46
N SER A 58 -2.20 -17.37 -8.97
CA SER A 58 -3.29 -17.90 -9.79
C SER A 58 -4.15 -16.79 -10.39
N VAL A 59 -4.46 -15.74 -9.61
CA VAL A 59 -5.22 -14.59 -10.11
C VAL A 59 -4.45 -13.87 -11.22
N ARG A 60 -3.13 -13.72 -11.09
CA ARG A 60 -2.29 -13.06 -12.12
C ARG A 60 -2.26 -13.85 -13.43
N GLU A 61 -2.17 -15.18 -13.35
CA GLU A 61 -2.19 -16.04 -14.54
C GLU A 61 -3.57 -16.01 -15.20
N ILE A 62 -4.64 -16.14 -14.42
CA ILE A 62 -6.02 -16.09 -14.96
C ILE A 62 -6.31 -14.71 -15.56
N LEU A 63 -5.88 -13.62 -14.94
CA LEU A 63 -6.09 -12.25 -15.44
C LEU A 63 -5.60 -12.05 -16.89
N GLN A 64 -4.56 -12.77 -17.33
CA GLN A 64 -4.05 -12.63 -18.70
C GLN A 64 -5.03 -13.14 -19.76
N VAL A 65 -5.91 -14.08 -19.39
CA VAL A 65 -6.82 -14.77 -20.30
C VAL A 65 -8.30 -14.58 -19.95
N GLU A 66 -8.61 -14.06 -18.76
CA GLU A 66 -9.96 -13.84 -18.26
C GLU A 66 -10.73 -12.87 -19.18
N GLN A 67 -11.99 -13.21 -19.45
CA GLN A 67 -12.85 -12.47 -20.36
C GLN A 67 -14.20 -12.19 -19.70
N LEU A 68 -14.66 -10.95 -19.85
CA LEU A 68 -16.02 -10.56 -19.52
C LEU A 68 -16.82 -10.38 -20.80
N GLN A 69 -18.09 -10.80 -20.78
CA GLN A 69 -18.99 -10.49 -21.87
C GLN A 69 -19.19 -8.97 -21.97
N ASP A 70 -19.02 -8.42 -23.17
CA ASP A 70 -19.32 -7.01 -23.43
C ASP A 70 -20.83 -6.79 -23.33
N VAL A 71 -21.24 -5.78 -22.55
CA VAL A 71 -22.66 -5.46 -22.34
C VAL A 71 -23.30 -5.01 -23.66
N ASP A 72 -22.51 -4.44 -24.55
CA ASP A 72 -22.94 -3.96 -25.86
C ASP A 72 -22.87 -5.05 -26.96
N GLY A 73 -22.52 -6.30 -26.60
CA GLY A 73 -22.43 -7.42 -27.54
C GLY A 73 -21.20 -7.41 -28.45
N GLY A 74 -20.19 -6.60 -28.13
CA GLY A 74 -18.89 -6.58 -28.80
C GLY A 74 -17.96 -7.75 -28.43
N GLU A 75 -16.69 -7.63 -28.79
CA GLU A 75 -15.66 -8.60 -28.40
C GLU A 75 -15.55 -8.70 -26.87
N PRO A 76 -15.28 -9.89 -26.31
CA PRO A 76 -15.11 -10.05 -24.87
C PRO A 76 -14.04 -9.10 -24.31
N ILE A 77 -14.35 -8.48 -23.17
CA ILE A 77 -13.50 -7.54 -22.47
C ILE A 77 -12.43 -8.30 -21.68
N THR A 78 -11.18 -7.97 -21.95
CA THR A 78 -9.96 -8.49 -21.31
C THR A 78 -9.14 -7.31 -20.79
N ILE A 79 -8.08 -7.58 -20.03
CA ILE A 79 -7.14 -6.51 -19.64
C ILE A 79 -6.51 -5.81 -20.86
N TRP A 80 -6.40 -6.47 -22.00
CA TRP A 80 -5.72 -5.97 -23.21
C TRP A 80 -6.59 -5.14 -24.15
N ASN A 81 -7.91 -5.26 -24.05
CA ASN A 81 -8.87 -4.48 -24.86
C ASN A 81 -9.94 -3.75 -24.02
N ALA A 82 -9.81 -3.74 -22.68
CA ALA A 82 -10.64 -2.94 -21.79
C ALA A 82 -10.74 -1.49 -22.26
N LYS A 83 -11.97 -0.98 -22.31
CA LYS A 83 -12.31 0.39 -22.77
C LYS A 83 -12.06 1.44 -21.68
N SER A 84 -11.96 1.02 -20.43
CA SER A 84 -11.67 1.85 -19.27
C SER A 84 -10.89 1.07 -18.21
N MET A 85 -10.25 1.77 -17.27
CA MET A 85 -9.63 1.16 -16.10
C MET A 85 -10.67 0.49 -15.19
N PHE A 86 -11.94 0.92 -15.20
CA PHE A 86 -13.02 0.23 -14.49
C PHE A 86 -13.32 -1.13 -15.10
N ASP A 87 -13.34 -1.23 -16.43
CA ASP A 87 -13.49 -2.52 -17.12
C ASP A 87 -12.32 -3.45 -16.80
N ALA A 88 -11.09 -2.93 -16.82
CA ALA A 88 -9.91 -3.70 -16.43
C ALA A 88 -9.99 -4.18 -14.95
N ALA A 89 -10.48 -3.33 -14.04
CA ALA A 89 -10.71 -3.71 -12.64
C ALA A 89 -11.83 -4.77 -12.50
N ARG A 90 -12.86 -4.73 -13.34
CA ARG A 90 -13.90 -5.79 -13.40
C ARG A 90 -13.33 -7.12 -13.86
N VAL A 91 -12.48 -7.12 -14.90
CA VAL A 91 -11.80 -8.34 -15.37
C VAL A 91 -10.95 -8.93 -14.25
N LEU A 92 -10.19 -8.09 -13.53
CA LEU A 92 -9.44 -8.54 -12.35
C LEU A 92 -10.35 -9.09 -11.24
N GLY A 93 -11.47 -8.43 -10.95
CA GLY A 93 -12.47 -8.94 -10.01
C GLY A 93 -13.06 -10.29 -10.43
N SER A 94 -13.26 -10.52 -11.73
CA SER A 94 -13.67 -11.81 -12.29
C SER A 94 -12.60 -12.87 -12.08
N ALA A 95 -11.34 -12.57 -12.38
CA ALA A 95 -10.21 -13.47 -12.16
C ALA A 95 -10.09 -13.89 -10.68
N VAL A 96 -10.31 -12.97 -9.73
CA VAL A 96 -10.35 -13.30 -8.29
C VAL A 96 -11.46 -14.31 -7.99
N ARG A 97 -12.67 -14.10 -8.51
CA ARG A 97 -13.80 -15.01 -8.30
C ARG A 97 -13.57 -16.37 -8.96
N HIS A 98 -12.98 -16.40 -10.14
CA HIS A 98 -12.60 -17.64 -10.82
C HIS A 98 -11.64 -18.47 -9.94
N VAL A 99 -10.59 -17.87 -9.37
CA VAL A 99 -9.71 -18.60 -8.43
C VAL A 99 -10.47 -19.05 -7.18
N TYR A 100 -11.38 -18.22 -6.66
CA TYR A 100 -12.20 -18.58 -5.51
C TYR A 100 -13.09 -19.80 -5.80
N GLU A 101 -13.75 -19.84 -6.96
CA GLU A 101 -14.59 -20.97 -7.37
C GLU A 101 -13.78 -22.26 -7.55
N ARG A 102 -12.52 -22.15 -8.01
CA ARG A 102 -11.63 -23.30 -8.20
C ARG A 102 -11.07 -23.84 -6.87
N ASP A 103 -10.57 -22.94 -6.01
CA ASP A 103 -9.72 -23.32 -4.86
C ASP A 103 -10.39 -23.11 -3.50
N GLY A 104 -11.42 -22.26 -3.41
CA GLY A 104 -12.00 -21.77 -2.15
C GLY A 104 -12.45 -22.90 -1.22
N ASP A 105 -13.25 -23.84 -1.71
CA ASP A 105 -13.73 -25.00 -0.95
C ASP A 105 -12.58 -25.88 -0.44
N SER A 106 -11.55 -26.08 -1.27
CA SER A 106 -10.39 -26.91 -0.93
C SER A 106 -9.53 -26.24 0.14
N LEU A 107 -9.29 -24.93 0.03
CA LEU A 107 -8.57 -24.15 1.03
C LEU A 107 -9.31 -24.15 2.36
N GLN A 108 -10.64 -23.94 2.34
CA GLN A 108 -11.47 -23.96 3.54
C GLN A 108 -11.40 -25.31 4.26
N ARG A 109 -11.48 -26.43 3.53
CA ARG A 109 -11.34 -27.79 4.10
C ARG A 109 -9.96 -28.04 4.70
N ALA A 110 -8.92 -27.39 4.17
CA ALA A 110 -7.55 -27.46 4.69
C ALA A 110 -7.30 -26.48 5.87
N GLY A 111 -8.31 -25.70 6.29
CA GLY A 111 -8.17 -24.69 7.34
C GLY A 111 -7.38 -23.45 6.91
N VAL A 112 -7.28 -23.21 5.60
CA VAL A 112 -6.60 -22.04 5.02
C VAL A 112 -7.64 -21.05 4.52
N GLU A 113 -7.52 -19.79 4.93
CA GLU A 113 -8.39 -18.72 4.45
C GLU A 113 -8.04 -18.34 3.00
N PHE A 114 -9.07 -18.19 2.16
CA PHE A 114 -8.91 -17.53 0.86
C PHE A 114 -8.71 -16.03 1.09
N ASN A 115 -7.46 -15.59 1.04
CA ASN A 115 -7.10 -14.21 1.30
C ASN A 115 -6.24 -13.66 0.15
N VAL A 116 -6.77 -12.64 -0.51
CA VAL A 116 -6.05 -11.87 -1.52
C VAL A 116 -6.51 -10.42 -1.50
N SER A 117 -5.56 -9.50 -1.56
CA SER A 117 -5.81 -8.06 -1.61
C SER A 117 -4.87 -7.45 -2.63
N MET A 118 -5.42 -6.71 -3.58
CA MET A 118 -4.65 -6.18 -4.70
C MET A 118 -4.86 -4.69 -4.86
N ILE A 119 -3.83 -4.01 -5.35
CA ILE A 119 -3.93 -2.61 -5.80
C ILE A 119 -3.72 -2.62 -7.30
N PHE A 120 -4.64 -2.02 -8.04
CA PHE A 120 -4.61 -1.99 -9.48
C PHE A 120 -4.81 -0.56 -9.98
N GLY A 121 -3.81 0.00 -10.65
CA GLY A 121 -3.85 1.38 -11.10
C GLY A 121 -3.17 1.60 -12.42
N GLY A 122 -3.56 2.66 -13.12
CA GLY A 122 -3.03 2.93 -14.45
C GLY A 122 -3.85 3.95 -15.21
N GLN A 123 -3.69 3.94 -16.53
CA GLN A 123 -4.38 4.79 -17.46
C GLN A 123 -4.58 4.08 -18.81
N VAL A 124 -5.79 4.16 -19.34
CA VAL A 124 -6.16 3.77 -20.70
C VAL A 124 -6.29 5.05 -21.54
N GLN A 125 -5.89 5.00 -22.80
CA GLN A 125 -5.98 6.12 -23.73
C GLN A 125 -7.41 6.70 -23.77
N GLY A 126 -7.52 8.03 -23.63
CA GLY A 126 -8.81 8.72 -23.61
C GLY A 126 -9.49 8.79 -22.24
N GLU A 127 -8.92 8.16 -21.21
CA GLU A 127 -9.38 8.25 -19.82
C GLU A 127 -8.33 8.93 -18.93
N GLY A 128 -8.78 9.50 -17.80
CA GLY A 128 -7.89 9.90 -16.72
C GLY A 128 -7.27 8.69 -16.01
N MET A 129 -6.21 8.92 -15.25
CA MET A 129 -5.61 7.89 -14.42
C MET A 129 -6.57 7.43 -13.32
N ARG A 130 -6.64 6.12 -13.05
CA ARG A 130 -7.52 5.54 -12.01
C ARG A 130 -6.78 4.49 -11.19
N LEU A 131 -7.12 4.39 -9.91
CA LEU A 131 -6.46 3.51 -8.94
C LEU A 131 -7.52 2.81 -8.10
N PHE A 132 -7.42 1.49 -7.98
CA PHE A 132 -8.39 0.63 -7.32
C PHE A 132 -7.74 -0.23 -6.25
N GLN A 133 -8.49 -0.53 -5.20
CA GLN A 133 -8.19 -1.61 -4.27
C GLN A 133 -9.21 -2.73 -4.47
N VAL A 134 -8.73 -3.92 -4.82
CA VAL A 134 -9.54 -5.12 -5.06
C VAL A 134 -9.45 -6.06 -3.86
N TYR A 135 -10.61 -6.47 -3.36
CA TYR A 135 -10.75 -7.34 -2.19
C TYR A 135 -10.91 -8.82 -2.58
N SER A 136 -10.82 -9.71 -1.60
CA SER A 136 -10.91 -11.17 -1.83
C SER A 136 -12.27 -11.64 -2.38
N ALA A 137 -13.33 -10.83 -2.25
CA ALA A 137 -14.63 -11.09 -2.87
C ALA A 137 -14.72 -10.63 -4.35
N GLY A 138 -13.61 -10.13 -4.92
CA GLY A 138 -13.52 -9.61 -6.29
C GLY A 138 -14.23 -8.28 -6.52
N ASN A 139 -14.79 -7.66 -5.47
CA ASN A 139 -15.26 -6.27 -5.51
C ASN A 139 -14.09 -5.31 -5.23
N PHE A 140 -14.29 -4.04 -5.52
CA PHE A 140 -13.24 -3.04 -5.40
C PHE A 140 -13.80 -1.65 -5.08
N ILE A 141 -12.92 -0.79 -4.56
CA ILE A 141 -13.14 0.66 -4.40
C ILE A 141 -12.11 1.42 -5.23
N GLU A 142 -12.38 2.69 -5.50
CA GLU A 142 -11.53 3.59 -6.28
C GLU A 142 -10.98 4.73 -5.42
N ALA A 143 -9.73 5.12 -5.68
CA ALA A 143 -9.06 6.24 -5.02
C ALA A 143 -9.64 7.57 -5.52
N THR A 144 -9.98 8.44 -4.59
CA THR A 144 -10.47 9.80 -4.86
C THR A 144 -9.41 10.83 -4.49
N THR A 145 -9.72 12.11 -4.67
CA THR A 145 -8.87 13.22 -4.23
C THR A 145 -8.68 13.22 -2.70
N GLU A 146 -9.73 12.85 -1.95
CA GLU A 146 -9.72 12.78 -0.49
C GLU A 146 -8.97 11.54 0.04
N THR A 147 -8.87 10.48 -0.76
CA THR A 147 -8.13 9.26 -0.43
C THR A 147 -7.25 8.87 -1.63
N PRO A 148 -6.11 9.55 -1.83
CA PRO A 148 -5.30 9.42 -3.05
C PRO A 148 -4.37 8.20 -3.07
N PHE A 149 -4.35 7.36 -2.03
CA PHE A 149 -3.46 6.21 -1.96
C PHE A 149 -4.16 4.99 -1.34
N PHE A 150 -3.67 3.81 -1.70
CA PHE A 150 -4.05 2.54 -1.07
C PHE A 150 -2.81 1.79 -0.58
N GLN A 151 -3.02 0.98 0.46
CA GLN A 151 -2.00 0.10 1.01
C GLN A 151 -2.59 -1.30 1.21
N VAL A 152 -1.79 -2.34 0.96
CA VAL A 152 -2.16 -3.74 1.22
C VAL A 152 -1.04 -4.47 1.97
N GLY A 153 -1.40 -5.46 2.79
CA GLY A 153 -0.48 -6.14 3.70
C GLY A 153 -0.28 -5.39 5.03
N GLU A 154 0.95 -5.34 5.54
CA GLU A 154 1.35 -4.72 6.81
C GLU A 154 1.43 -3.19 6.73
N SER A 155 0.30 -2.55 6.46
CA SER A 155 0.23 -1.13 6.08
C SER A 155 0.35 -0.11 7.22
N LYS A 156 0.14 -0.53 8.47
CA LYS A 156 -0.03 0.38 9.63
C LYS A 156 1.22 1.19 9.97
N TYR A 157 2.40 0.60 9.81
CA TYR A 157 3.68 1.22 10.22
C TYR A 157 4.07 2.40 9.31
N GLY A 158 3.85 2.23 8.01
CA GLY A 158 4.17 3.23 6.99
C GLY A 158 3.08 4.27 6.74
N LYS A 159 1.87 4.10 7.29
CA LYS A 159 0.73 5.00 7.04
C LYS A 159 0.94 6.45 7.53
N PRO A 160 1.49 6.70 8.74
CA PRO A 160 1.56 8.07 9.27
C PRO A 160 2.35 9.07 8.44
N VAL A 161 3.39 8.63 7.72
CA VAL A 161 4.15 9.53 6.83
C VAL A 161 3.37 9.84 5.55
N LEU A 162 2.60 8.88 5.03
CA LEU A 162 1.73 9.08 3.87
C LEU A 162 0.64 10.11 4.22
N ASP A 163 -0.03 9.94 5.36
CA ASP A 163 -1.09 10.85 5.85
C ASP A 163 -0.61 12.30 6.03
N ARG A 164 0.70 12.49 6.30
CA ARG A 164 1.28 13.81 6.57
C ARG A 164 1.78 14.54 5.32
N VAL A 165 2.14 13.79 4.27
CA VAL A 165 2.90 14.33 3.13
C VAL A 165 2.13 14.24 1.81
N ILE A 166 1.35 13.18 1.62
CA ILE A 166 0.68 12.94 0.34
C ILE A 166 -0.58 13.81 0.22
N ALA A 167 -0.59 14.66 -0.80
CA ALA A 167 -1.72 15.41 -1.28
C ALA A 167 -1.81 15.29 -2.81
N PRO A 168 -2.97 15.55 -3.45
CA PRO A 168 -3.13 15.44 -4.90
C PRO A 168 -2.08 16.23 -5.73
N GLU A 169 -1.64 17.37 -5.21
CA GLU A 169 -0.64 18.27 -5.80
C GLU A 169 0.81 17.88 -5.52
N THR A 170 1.08 16.86 -4.68
CA THR A 170 2.44 16.39 -4.40
C THR A 170 3.15 15.99 -5.70
N PRO A 171 4.36 16.49 -5.98
CA PRO A 171 5.15 16.06 -7.13
C PRO A 171 5.53 14.58 -7.08
N LEU A 172 5.71 13.94 -8.23
CA LEU A 172 6.04 12.51 -8.32
C LEU A 172 7.31 12.13 -7.55
N ASP A 173 8.36 12.96 -7.61
CA ASP A 173 9.62 12.69 -6.92
C ASP A 173 9.47 12.74 -5.39
N GLU A 174 8.61 13.64 -4.89
CA GLU A 174 8.29 13.73 -3.47
C GLU A 174 7.43 12.56 -3.02
N ALA A 175 6.46 12.14 -3.81
CA ALA A 175 5.67 10.94 -3.53
C ALA A 175 6.52 9.66 -3.56
N ALA A 176 7.44 9.52 -4.52
CA ALA A 176 8.40 8.42 -4.60
C ALA A 176 9.29 8.37 -3.33
N LYS A 177 9.79 9.51 -2.89
CA LYS A 177 10.53 9.64 -1.64
C LYS A 177 9.66 9.26 -0.43
N CYS A 178 8.42 9.73 -0.38
CA CYS A 178 7.49 9.46 0.72
C CYS A 178 7.15 7.96 0.84
N VAL A 179 6.87 7.26 -0.27
CA VAL A 179 6.60 5.82 -0.23
C VAL A 179 7.84 5.01 0.19
N LEU A 180 9.05 5.46 -0.15
CA LEU A 180 10.29 4.84 0.34
C LEU A 180 10.48 5.04 1.84
N VAL A 181 10.20 6.23 2.38
CA VAL A 181 10.21 6.48 3.84
C VAL A 181 9.14 5.64 4.56
N SER A 182 7.98 5.48 3.95
CA SER A 182 6.90 4.61 4.43
C SER A 182 7.35 3.15 4.51
N MET A 183 8.04 2.65 3.48
CA MET A 183 8.63 1.32 3.44
C MET A 183 9.74 1.15 4.48
N ASP A 184 10.62 2.15 4.63
CA ASP A 184 11.70 2.13 5.62
C ASP A 184 11.17 1.94 7.05
N SER A 185 10.16 2.74 7.42
CA SER A 185 9.49 2.65 8.72
C SER A 185 8.88 1.26 8.97
N THR A 186 8.37 0.65 7.91
CA THR A 186 7.75 -0.68 7.94
C THR A 186 8.80 -1.79 8.06
N LEU A 187 9.87 -1.74 7.27
CA LEU A 187 11.01 -2.67 7.34
C LEU A 187 11.64 -2.70 8.73
N LYS A 188 11.79 -1.52 9.35
CA LYS A 188 12.36 -1.39 10.69
C LYS A 188 11.47 -1.99 11.79
N SER A 189 10.17 -2.01 11.57
CA SER A 189 9.18 -2.34 12.61
C SER A 189 8.53 -3.72 12.44
N ASN A 190 8.64 -4.35 11.27
CA ASN A 190 7.99 -5.62 10.97
C ASN A 190 8.84 -6.49 10.03
N LEU A 191 9.40 -7.57 10.57
CA LEU A 191 10.28 -8.52 9.84
C LEU A 191 9.58 -9.27 8.70
N SER A 192 8.26 -9.22 8.63
CA SER A 192 7.50 -9.88 7.58
C SER A 192 7.51 -9.14 6.25
N VAL A 193 8.03 -7.90 6.25
CA VAL A 193 8.28 -7.07 5.07
C VAL A 193 9.79 -7.09 4.79
N GLY A 194 10.19 -7.13 3.53
CA GLY A 194 11.61 -7.25 3.21
C GLY A 194 12.00 -6.90 1.78
N LEU A 195 13.25 -6.49 1.66
CA LEU A 195 13.97 -6.25 0.41
C LEU A 195 14.14 -7.53 -0.43
N PRO A 196 14.32 -7.42 -1.76
CA PRO A 196 14.29 -6.18 -2.56
C PRO A 196 12.90 -5.54 -2.67
N LEU A 197 12.83 -4.29 -3.12
CA LEU A 197 11.59 -3.57 -3.46
C LEU A 197 11.51 -3.39 -4.98
N ASP A 198 10.30 -3.46 -5.52
CA ASP A 198 10.01 -2.97 -6.88
C ASP A 198 9.36 -1.58 -6.75
N LEU A 199 9.88 -0.58 -7.47
CA LEU A 199 9.36 0.79 -7.54
C LEU A 199 9.05 1.15 -9.00
N VAL A 200 7.85 1.67 -9.25
CA VAL A 200 7.42 2.18 -10.55
C VAL A 200 6.83 3.57 -10.40
N VAL A 201 7.27 4.51 -11.24
CA VAL A 201 6.72 5.86 -11.33
C VAL A 201 6.08 6.04 -12.70
N TYR A 202 4.81 6.39 -12.74
CA TYR A 202 4.06 6.64 -13.97
C TYR A 202 3.73 8.12 -14.07
N GLU A 203 4.03 8.74 -15.21
CA GLU A 203 3.66 10.12 -15.50
C GLU A 203 2.33 10.18 -16.25
N ALA A 204 1.46 11.10 -15.86
CA ALA A 204 0.12 11.24 -16.44
C ALA A 204 0.20 11.40 -17.98
N ASN A 205 -0.67 10.67 -18.68
CA ASN A 205 -0.83 10.67 -20.14
C ASN A 205 0.35 10.10 -20.94
N GLN A 206 1.40 9.54 -20.31
CA GLN A 206 2.49 8.91 -21.06
C GLN A 206 2.09 7.55 -21.66
N LEU A 207 1.12 6.86 -21.05
CA LEU A 207 0.66 5.50 -21.43
C LEU A 207 1.78 4.44 -21.53
N GLN A 208 2.94 4.73 -20.93
CA GLN A 208 4.08 3.83 -20.73
C GLN A 208 4.93 4.36 -19.57
N SER A 209 5.85 3.55 -19.01
CA SER A 209 6.84 4.03 -18.04
C SER A 209 8.20 3.35 -18.17
N ASP A 210 9.24 4.17 -18.28
CA ASP A 210 10.64 3.74 -18.18
C ASP A 210 11.21 3.88 -16.75
N LYS A 211 10.44 4.47 -15.82
CA LYS A 211 10.87 4.73 -14.43
C LYS A 211 10.54 3.53 -13.55
N ILE A 212 11.19 2.41 -13.84
CA ILE A 212 11.03 1.13 -13.14
C ILE A 212 12.38 0.73 -12.54
N THR A 213 12.43 0.41 -11.25
CA THR A 213 13.67 -0.01 -10.59
C THR A 213 13.45 -1.06 -9.50
N CYS A 214 14.46 -1.88 -9.28
CA CYS A 214 14.55 -2.82 -8.17
C CYS A 214 15.55 -2.28 -7.15
N ILE A 215 15.13 -2.17 -5.89
CA ILE A 215 15.91 -1.60 -4.79
C ILE A 215 16.28 -2.74 -3.85
N ASP A 216 17.54 -3.12 -3.83
CA ASP A 216 18.08 -4.12 -2.91
C ASP A 216 18.73 -3.49 -1.67
N ASN A 217 19.43 -4.30 -0.86
CA ASN A 217 20.16 -3.84 0.32
C ASN A 217 21.33 -2.91 -0.01
N ASP A 218 21.81 -2.93 -1.26
CA ASP A 218 23.01 -2.24 -1.70
C ASP A 218 22.72 -0.94 -2.45
N ASN A 219 21.44 -0.66 -2.71
CA ASN A 219 21.01 0.55 -3.38
C ASN A 219 21.48 1.82 -2.62
N PRO A 220 22.31 2.67 -3.26
CA PRO A 220 22.93 3.81 -2.58
C PRO A 220 21.91 4.88 -2.19
N TYR A 221 20.87 5.08 -3.00
CA TYR A 221 19.83 6.07 -2.72
C TYR A 221 18.99 5.66 -1.50
N PHE A 222 18.59 4.38 -1.43
CA PHE A 222 17.80 3.89 -0.31
C PHE A 222 18.56 3.91 1.02
N ARG A 223 19.85 3.55 1.01
CA ARG A 223 20.73 3.70 2.18
C ARG A 223 20.88 5.15 2.63
N MET A 224 21.10 6.06 1.68
CA MET A 224 21.17 7.50 1.96
C MET A 224 19.86 8.00 2.60
N LEU A 225 18.72 7.60 2.04
CA LEU A 225 17.39 7.98 2.53
C LEU A 225 17.17 7.47 3.97
N HIS A 226 17.43 6.18 4.23
CA HIS A 226 17.32 5.57 5.56
C HIS A 226 18.14 6.33 6.61
N ASN A 227 19.42 6.54 6.34
CA ASN A 227 20.34 7.21 7.27
C ASN A 227 19.95 8.66 7.52
N THR A 228 19.67 9.40 6.45
CA THR A 228 19.32 10.82 6.53
C THR A 228 18.00 11.02 7.27
N TRP A 229 16.99 10.21 6.96
CA TRP A 229 15.68 10.27 7.61
C TRP A 229 15.78 9.94 9.11
N GLY A 230 16.50 8.87 9.45
CA GLY A 230 16.73 8.48 10.84
C GLY A 230 17.43 9.58 11.64
N GLN A 231 18.48 10.19 11.09
CA GLN A 231 19.19 11.29 11.76
C GLN A 231 18.29 12.51 11.93
N LYS A 232 17.58 12.93 10.88
CA LYS A 232 16.71 14.11 10.95
C LYS A 232 15.54 13.95 11.92
N LEU A 233 14.95 12.75 12.01
CA LEU A 233 13.94 12.46 13.01
C LEU A 233 14.50 12.57 14.43
N ARG A 234 15.74 12.14 14.66
CA ARG A 234 16.39 12.29 15.96
C ARG A 234 16.64 13.75 16.30
N ASP A 235 17.18 14.52 15.36
CA ASP A 235 17.43 15.96 15.53
C ASP A 235 16.12 16.70 15.90
N VAL A 236 15.02 16.41 15.20
CA VAL A 236 13.72 17.01 15.49
C VAL A 236 13.21 16.58 16.86
N PHE A 237 13.33 15.29 17.21
CA PHE A 237 12.94 14.78 18.52
C PHE A 237 13.69 15.48 19.65
N ASP A 238 15.01 15.63 19.52
CA ASP A 238 15.85 16.30 20.52
C ASP A 238 15.59 17.82 20.61
N SER A 239 14.92 18.40 19.62
CA SER A 239 14.50 19.82 19.64
C SER A 239 13.16 20.09 20.32
N ILE A 240 12.40 19.03 20.65
CA ILE A 240 11.12 19.16 21.37
C ILE A 240 11.42 19.39 22.85
N GLU A 241 10.78 20.39 23.46
CA GLU A 241 10.93 20.67 24.89
C GLU A 241 10.54 19.47 25.77
N ASP A 242 11.35 19.22 26.79
CA ASP A 242 11.06 18.17 27.77
C ASP A 242 9.74 18.48 28.51
N PRO A 243 8.89 17.46 28.77
CA PRO A 243 7.68 17.69 29.54
C PRO A 243 7.99 18.16 30.97
N THR A 244 7.41 19.29 31.37
CA THR A 244 7.51 19.81 32.74
C THR A 244 6.52 19.09 33.65
N TRP A 245 7.02 18.50 34.73
CA TRP A 245 6.22 17.69 35.69
C TRP A 245 5.99 18.38 37.04
N ASP A 246 6.60 19.54 37.25
CA ASP A 246 6.47 20.35 38.46
C ASP A 246 5.79 21.70 38.15
N ASP A 247 5.67 22.56 39.16
CA ASP A 247 5.08 23.90 39.03
C ASP A 247 6.07 24.92 38.42
N ALA A 248 7.14 24.46 37.75
CA ALA A 248 8.03 25.35 37.04
C ALA A 248 7.28 26.08 35.91
N HIS A 249 7.65 27.33 35.68
CA HIS A 249 7.02 28.13 34.63
C HIS A 249 7.38 27.58 33.25
N THR A 250 6.36 27.19 32.48
CA THR A 250 6.44 26.78 31.08
C THR A 250 5.29 27.41 30.30
N ASP A 251 5.55 27.78 29.05
CA ASP A 251 4.53 28.27 28.12
C ASP A 251 3.65 27.12 27.56
N VAL A 252 4.07 25.86 27.73
CA VAL A 252 3.43 24.65 27.18
C VAL A 252 3.23 23.55 28.25
N PRO A 253 2.39 23.77 29.28
CA PRO A 253 2.27 22.85 30.41
C PRO A 253 1.65 21.50 30.01
N LEU A 254 2.36 20.40 30.34
CA LEU A 254 1.81 19.03 30.22
C LEU A 254 0.70 18.79 31.25
N LEU A 255 0.92 19.23 32.49
CA LEU A 255 -0.05 19.12 33.58
C LEU A 255 -1.16 20.15 33.37
N SER A 256 -2.36 19.68 33.05
CA SER A 256 -3.54 20.52 32.85
C SER A 256 -4.70 20.10 33.75
N ASN A 257 -5.32 21.09 34.40
CA ASN A 257 -6.48 20.86 35.25
C ASN A 257 -7.76 20.81 34.40
N SER A 258 -8.03 19.65 33.78
CA SER A 258 -9.29 19.40 33.10
C SER A 258 -10.38 18.97 34.10
N PRO A 259 -11.52 19.70 34.20
CA PRO A 259 -12.59 19.33 35.12
C PRO A 259 -13.27 18.01 34.76
N ARG A 260 -13.24 17.60 33.48
CA ARG A 260 -13.79 16.32 33.01
C ARG A 260 -12.78 15.17 33.09
N ASN A 261 -11.50 15.44 32.86
CA ASN A 261 -10.46 14.43 32.74
C ASN A 261 -9.38 14.69 33.80
N GLN A 262 -9.69 14.41 35.06
CA GLN A 262 -8.74 14.60 36.16
C GLN A 262 -7.58 13.61 36.09
N PRO A 263 -6.37 14.00 36.56
CA PRO A 263 -5.25 13.07 36.69
C PRO A 263 -5.60 11.86 37.56
N LEU A 264 -4.95 10.72 37.28
CA LEU A 264 -5.11 9.50 38.06
C LEU A 264 -4.75 9.74 39.54
N LYS A 265 -5.66 9.41 40.46
CA LYS A 265 -5.38 9.42 41.89
C LYS A 265 -4.59 8.17 42.29
N LYS A 266 -3.51 8.36 43.04
CA LYS A 266 -2.79 7.26 43.69
C LYS A 266 -3.63 6.77 44.87
N ILE A 267 -3.88 5.47 44.95
CA ILE A 267 -4.45 4.81 46.13
C ILE A 267 -3.28 4.45 47.05
N THR A 268 -3.19 5.11 48.19
CA THR A 268 -2.09 4.96 49.16
C THR A 268 -2.47 4.12 50.38
N ASN A 269 -3.76 3.86 50.57
CA ASN A 269 -4.25 3.02 51.66
C ASN A 269 -5.58 2.34 51.29
N ALA A 270 -5.92 1.28 52.03
CA ALA A 270 -7.11 0.45 51.77
C ALA A 270 -8.46 1.18 51.97
N ARG A 271 -8.46 2.42 52.48
CA ARG A 271 -9.67 3.23 52.67
C ARG A 271 -9.94 4.15 51.48
N GLU A 272 -8.95 4.37 50.61
CA GLU A 272 -9.10 5.17 49.40
C GLU A 272 -9.75 4.35 48.28
N LYS A 273 -10.75 4.93 47.61
CA LYS A 273 -11.43 4.36 46.44
C LYS A 273 -11.27 5.29 45.25
N LEU A 274 -11.22 4.71 44.05
CA LEU A 274 -11.13 5.43 42.77
C LEU A 274 -12.40 6.21 42.41
N ILE A 275 -13.52 5.92 43.09
CA ILE A 275 -14.84 6.54 42.94
C ILE A 275 -15.28 7.05 44.31
#